data_AF-A0A3B3YEB2-F1
#
_entry.id   AF-A0A3B3YEB2-F1
#
_cell.length_a   1.000
_cell.length_b   1.000
_cell.length_c   1.000
_cell.angle_alpha   90.00
_cell.angle_beta   90.00
_cell.angle_gamma   90.00
#
_symmetry.space_group_name_H-M   'P 1'
#
loop_
_entity.id
_entity.type
_entity.pdbx_description
1 polymer ?
#
loop_
_entity_poly.entity_id
_entity_poly.type
_entity_poly.pdbx_seq_one_letter_code
_entity_poly.pdbx_strand_id
1 'polypeptide(L)'
;MALPLLLLLLLTAHVAPSECGCDGRLYQKMINDLCFNHFKEEMGRLDSGTWCSWPETMETYEGLTNCTCQVALRMDCFWPNQLVDDFFMKIHNTYFHHCALTGRLLSEPSIGILTPFIGASMLITLLMTTVVVWRSKRTEGML
;
A
#
# COMPACT_ATOMS: atom_id res chain seq x y z
N MET A 1 -28.08 -4.64 -48.88
CA MET A 1 -26.88 -4.82 -48.04
C MET A 1 -26.43 -3.57 -47.30
N ALA A 2 -26.75 -2.34 -47.75
CA ALA A 2 -26.36 -1.11 -47.06
C ALA A 2 -27.21 -0.77 -45.82
N LEU A 3 -28.51 -1.11 -45.84
CA LEU A 3 -29.45 -0.85 -44.73
C LEU A 3 -29.06 -1.53 -43.40
N PRO A 4 -28.69 -2.83 -43.36
CA PRO A 4 -28.29 -3.45 -42.10
C PRO A 4 -26.96 -2.91 -41.58
N LEU A 5 -26.06 -2.47 -42.47
CA LEU A 5 -24.77 -1.87 -42.10
C LEU A 5 -24.97 -0.47 -41.50
N LEU A 6 -25.87 0.32 -42.08
CA LEU A 6 -26.26 1.64 -41.57
C LEU A 6 -26.97 1.53 -40.21
N LEU A 7 -27.84 0.52 -40.05
CA LEU A 7 -28.51 0.23 -38.79
C LEU A 7 -27.50 -0.21 -37.70
N LEU A 8 -26.51 -1.02 -38.06
CA LEU A 8 -25.42 -1.42 -37.16
C LEU A 8 -24.60 -0.20 -36.70
N LEU A 9 -24.26 0.69 -37.63
CA LEU A 9 -23.50 1.92 -37.35
C LEU A 9 -24.28 2.88 -36.43
N LEU A 10 -25.59 3.02 -36.65
CA LEU A 10 -26.47 3.83 -35.80
C LEU A 10 -26.61 3.22 -34.40
N LEU A 11 -26.73 1.90 -34.29
CA LEU A 11 -26.77 1.20 -33.00
C LEU A 11 -25.45 1.38 -32.22
N THR A 12 -24.30 1.35 -32.88
CA THR A 12 -23.00 1.63 -32.22
C THR A 12 -22.81 3.10 -31.86
N ALA A 13 -23.42 4.03 -32.60
CA ALA A 13 -23.36 5.46 -32.29
C ALA A 13 -24.33 5.87 -31.14
N HIS A 14 -25.42 5.13 -30.95
CA HIS A 14 -26.36 5.32 -29.84
C HIS A 14 -25.97 4.56 -28.57
N VAL A 15 -25.06 3.59 -28.67
CA VAL A 15 -24.29 3.07 -27.54
C VAL A 15 -22.97 3.85 -27.47
N ALA A 16 -23.06 5.17 -27.40
CA ALA A 16 -22.08 5.86 -26.57
C ALA A 16 -22.31 5.27 -25.17
N PRO A 17 -21.28 4.71 -24.49
CA PRO A 17 -21.44 4.43 -23.09
C PRO A 17 -21.91 5.75 -22.48
N SER A 18 -23.12 5.74 -21.91
CA SER A 18 -23.53 6.83 -21.04
C SER A 18 -22.45 6.85 -19.97
N GLU A 19 -21.53 7.80 -20.05
CA GLU A 19 -20.67 8.14 -18.94
C GLU A 19 -21.59 8.71 -17.85
N CYS A 20 -22.31 7.83 -17.15
CA CYS A 20 -22.50 7.97 -15.71
C CYS A 20 -21.13 7.69 -15.06
N GLY A 21 -20.12 8.43 -15.51
CA GLY A 21 -18.72 8.28 -15.18
C GLY A 21 -18.28 9.53 -14.46
N CYS A 22 -17.43 9.33 -13.46
CA CYS A 22 -16.72 10.37 -12.76
C CYS A 22 -16.10 11.39 -13.73
N ASP A 23 -16.43 12.68 -13.60
CA ASP A 23 -15.69 13.75 -14.27
C ASP A 23 -14.28 13.81 -13.67
N GLY A 24 -13.32 13.16 -14.32
CA GLY A 24 -11.93 13.10 -13.87
C GLY A 24 -11.30 14.48 -13.71
N ARG A 25 -11.66 15.48 -14.54
CA ARG A 25 -11.11 16.83 -14.41
C ARG A 25 -11.64 17.52 -13.16
N LEU A 26 -12.95 17.42 -12.92
CA LEU A 26 -13.56 17.96 -11.71
C LEU A 26 -13.06 17.22 -10.47
N TYR A 27 -12.92 15.90 -10.53
CA TYR A 27 -12.35 15.09 -9.46
C TYR A 27 -10.91 15.52 -9.14
N GLN A 28 -10.04 15.69 -10.15
CA GLN A 28 -8.67 16.18 -9.97
C GLN A 28 -8.65 17.58 -9.31
N LYS A 29 -9.55 18.46 -9.73
CA LYS A 29 -9.65 19.80 -9.14
C LYS A 29 -10.06 19.72 -7.67
N MET A 30 -11.07 18.90 -7.36
CA MET A 30 -11.56 18.73 -5.99
C MET A 30 -10.52 18.13 -5.05
N ILE A 31 -9.78 17.10 -5.48
CA ILE A 31 -8.69 16.54 -4.64
C ILE A 31 -7.56 17.57 -4.44
N ASN A 32 -7.25 18.39 -5.44
CA ASN A 32 -6.22 19.40 -5.32
C ASN A 32 -6.65 20.52 -4.36
N ASP A 33 -7.88 21.00 -4.51
CA ASP A 33 -8.39 22.14 -3.75
C ASP A 33 -8.66 21.77 -2.28
N LEU A 34 -9.22 20.57 -2.03
CA LEU A 34 -9.63 20.14 -0.70
C LEU A 34 -8.57 19.33 0.04
N CYS A 35 -7.90 18.39 -0.65
CA CYS A 35 -7.02 17.43 0.00
C CYS A 35 -5.56 17.86 -0.07
N PHE A 36 -5.07 18.24 -1.26
CA PHE A 36 -3.66 18.59 -1.44
C PHE A 36 -3.28 19.89 -0.74
N ASN A 37 -4.14 20.92 -0.79
CA ASN A 37 -3.87 22.18 -0.10
C ASN A 37 -3.70 21.99 1.42
N HIS A 38 -4.58 21.20 2.04
CA HIS A 38 -4.47 20.85 3.46
C HIS A 38 -3.21 20.04 3.75
N PHE A 39 -2.92 19.02 2.94
CA PHE A 39 -1.70 18.22 3.08
C PHE A 39 -0.44 19.09 2.96
N LYS A 40 -0.40 20.04 2.03
CA LYS A 40 0.71 20.97 1.84
C LYS A 40 0.92 21.86 3.05
N GLU A 41 -0.16 22.34 3.67
CA GLU A 41 -0.07 23.12 4.90
C GLU A 41 0.54 22.29 6.03
N GLU A 42 0.00 21.10 6.29
CA GLU A 42 0.47 20.19 7.34
C GLU A 42 1.94 19.79 7.14
N MET A 43 2.32 19.40 5.91
CA MET A 43 3.72 19.09 5.57
C MET A 43 4.64 20.31 5.68
N GLY A 44 4.12 21.53 5.53
CA GLY A 44 4.85 22.78 5.73
C GLY A 44 5.05 23.15 7.19
N ARG A 45 4.27 22.57 8.11
CA ARG A 45 4.48 22.71 9.57
C ARG A 45 5.59 21.78 10.07
N LEU A 46 5.87 20.70 9.34
CA LEU A 46 6.97 19.78 9.59
C LEU A 46 8.28 20.33 9.02
N ASP A 47 9.39 20.06 9.70
CA ASP A 47 10.71 20.33 9.14
C ASP A 47 10.99 19.39 7.96
N SER A 48 11.58 19.92 6.87
CA SER A 48 11.86 19.10 5.69
C SER A 48 12.78 17.90 5.96
N GLY A 49 13.63 17.97 7.01
CA GLY A 49 14.47 16.86 7.45
C GLY A 49 13.69 15.71 8.09
N THR A 50 12.45 15.93 8.53
CA THR A 50 11.61 14.90 9.14
C THR A 50 10.62 14.25 8.17
N TRP A 51 10.54 14.70 6.92
CA TRP A 51 9.64 14.10 5.91
C TRP A 51 9.89 12.60 5.68
N CYS A 52 11.11 12.10 5.92
CA CYS A 52 11.39 10.67 5.80
C CYS A 52 11.03 9.84 7.04
N SER A 53 10.60 10.48 8.13
CA SER A 53 10.17 9.82 9.36
C SER A 53 8.70 9.41 9.25
N TRP A 54 8.41 8.11 9.17
CA TRP A 54 7.02 7.65 9.11
C TRP A 54 6.15 8.12 10.26
N PRO A 55 6.59 8.00 11.53
CA PRO A 55 5.73 8.38 12.64
C PRO A 55 5.31 9.85 12.58
N GLU A 56 6.15 10.71 12.01
CA GLU A 56 5.87 12.15 11.86
C GLU A 56 4.89 12.44 10.72
N THR A 57 4.94 11.68 9.62
CA THR A 57 4.14 11.96 8.41
C THR A 57 2.91 11.07 8.26
N MET A 58 2.78 10.00 9.05
CA MET A 58 1.74 8.97 8.89
C MET A 58 0.34 9.58 8.99
N GLU A 59 0.07 10.38 10.02
CA GLU A 59 -1.23 10.99 10.25
C GLU A 59 -1.64 11.91 9.10
N THR A 60 -0.73 12.78 8.66
CA THR A 60 -0.96 13.69 7.52
C THR A 60 -1.20 12.94 6.21
N TYR A 61 -0.46 11.85 5.97
CA TYR A 61 -0.61 11.02 4.76
C TYR A 61 -1.91 10.19 4.79
N GLU A 62 -2.30 9.66 5.95
CA GLU A 62 -3.57 8.98 6.16
C GLU A 62 -4.75 9.95 5.95
N GLY A 63 -4.66 11.17 6.48
CA GLY A 63 -5.64 12.24 6.25
C GLY A 63 -5.81 12.58 4.77
N LEU A 64 -4.71 12.68 4.02
CA LEU A 64 -4.74 12.87 2.57
C LEU A 64 -5.43 11.70 1.85
N THR A 65 -5.07 10.46 2.21
CA THR A 65 -5.65 9.23 1.63
C THR A 65 -7.15 9.17 1.86
N ASN A 66 -7.59 9.37 3.11
CA ASN A 66 -9.00 9.39 3.47
C ASN A 66 -9.74 10.53 2.74
N CYS A 67 -9.16 11.73 2.65
CA CYS A 67 -9.77 12.84 1.92
C CYS A 67 -9.99 12.48 0.44
N THR A 68 -8.99 11.93 -0.27
CA THR A 68 -9.15 11.56 -1.69
C THR A 68 -10.19 10.47 -1.91
N CYS A 69 -10.32 9.52 -0.96
CA CYS A 69 -11.34 8.49 -0.95
C CYS A 69 -12.74 9.10 -0.75
N GLN A 70 -12.91 9.99 0.24
CA GLN A 70 -14.20 10.68 0.49
C GLN A 70 -14.64 11.55 -0.69
N VAL A 71 -13.70 12.25 -1.33
CA VAL A 71 -14.00 13.03 -2.55
C VAL A 71 -14.42 12.10 -3.68
N ALA A 72 -13.76 10.94 -3.85
CA ALA A 72 -14.15 9.96 -4.86
C ALA A 72 -15.58 9.46 -4.63
N LEU A 73 -15.90 9.05 -3.39
CA LEU A 73 -17.24 8.59 -3.01
C LEU A 73 -18.31 9.66 -3.24
N ARG A 74 -18.03 10.93 -2.93
CA ARG A 74 -18.99 12.04 -3.14
C ARG A 74 -19.24 12.35 -4.62
N MET A 75 -18.25 12.08 -5.45
CA MET A 75 -18.27 12.36 -6.88
C MET A 75 -18.66 11.13 -7.72
N ASP A 76 -19.09 10.05 -7.06
CA ASP A 76 -19.39 8.74 -7.68
C ASP A 76 -18.22 8.20 -8.54
N CYS A 77 -16.99 8.43 -8.07
CA CYS A 77 -15.76 7.93 -8.65
C CYS A 77 -15.27 6.67 -7.93
N PHE A 78 -14.71 5.72 -8.67
CA PHE A 78 -14.02 4.57 -8.09
C PHE A 78 -12.69 5.00 -7.45
N TRP A 79 -12.36 4.45 -6.27
CA TRP A 79 -11.08 4.67 -5.59
C TRP A 79 -10.46 3.30 -5.22
N PRO A 80 -9.19 3.05 -5.51
CA PRO A 80 -8.25 3.91 -6.23
C PRO A 80 -8.49 3.91 -7.76
N ASN A 81 -7.95 4.93 -8.46
CA ASN A 81 -7.96 5.00 -9.93
C ASN A 81 -6.66 5.64 -10.45
N GLN A 82 -6.42 5.58 -11.76
CA GLN A 82 -5.17 6.08 -12.36
C GLN A 82 -4.86 7.56 -12.05
N LEU A 83 -5.89 8.41 -11.94
CA LEU A 83 -5.70 9.82 -11.60
C LEU A 83 -5.20 9.97 -10.15
N VAL A 84 -5.71 9.17 -9.22
CA VAL A 84 -5.23 9.13 -7.83
C VAL A 84 -3.82 8.58 -7.76
N ASP A 85 -3.49 7.56 -8.56
CA ASP A 85 -2.13 7.01 -8.62
C ASP A 85 -1.12 8.08 -9.08
N ASP A 86 -1.41 8.79 -10.17
CA ASP A 86 -0.58 9.89 -10.67
C ASP A 86 -0.47 11.04 -9.65
N PHE A 87 -1.54 11.32 -8.92
CA PHE A 87 -1.58 12.32 -7.86
C PHE A 87 -0.64 11.95 -6.70
N PHE A 88 -0.74 10.72 -6.17
CA PHE A 88 0.15 10.26 -5.10
C PHE A 88 1.60 10.13 -5.58
N MET A 89 1.84 9.72 -6.82
CA MET A 89 3.19 9.63 -7.37
C MET A 89 3.88 11.01 -7.41
N LYS A 90 3.16 12.07 -7.75
CA LYS A 90 3.68 13.46 -7.69
C LYS A 90 4.04 13.88 -6.27
N ILE A 91 3.24 13.48 -5.29
CA ILE A 91 3.50 13.75 -3.87
C ILE A 91 4.76 13.01 -3.41
N HIS A 92 4.88 11.72 -3.75
CA HIS A 92 6.09 10.94 -3.48
C HIS A 92 7.34 11.55 -4.11
N ASN A 93 7.26 11.98 -5.36
CA ASN A 93 8.38 12.63 -6.03
C ASN A 93 8.72 14.01 -5.45
N THR A 94 7.74 14.73 -4.89
CA THR A 94 7.98 16.08 -4.32
C THR A 94 8.54 16.00 -2.91
N TYR A 95 7.86 15.26 -2.01
CA TYR A 95 8.17 15.26 -0.57
C TYR A 95 9.07 14.09 -0.15
N PHE A 96 9.03 12.96 -0.86
CA PHE A 96 9.63 11.71 -0.39
C PHE A 96 10.72 11.14 -1.32
N HIS A 97 11.16 11.89 -2.35
CA HIS A 97 12.11 11.38 -3.37
C HIS A 97 13.49 10.97 -2.84
N HIS A 98 13.94 11.57 -1.73
CA HIS A 98 15.19 11.20 -1.06
C HIS A 98 15.00 10.21 0.10
N CYS A 99 13.77 9.77 0.38
CA CYS A 99 13.51 8.89 1.50
C CYS A 99 13.83 7.45 1.15
N ALA A 100 14.67 6.83 1.98
CA ALA A 100 15.03 5.43 1.83
C ALA A 100 13.85 4.52 2.27
N LEU A 101 13.59 3.45 1.50
CA LEU A 101 12.58 2.43 1.86
C LEU A 101 12.95 1.55 3.07
N THR A 102 14.14 1.76 3.64
CA THR A 102 14.90 0.83 4.49
C THR A 102 14.21 0.41 5.79
N GLY A 103 13.08 1.02 6.17
CA GLY A 103 12.32 0.65 7.38
C GLY A 103 10.89 0.15 7.16
N ARG A 104 10.35 0.21 5.93
CA ARG A 104 8.97 -0.23 5.63
C ARG A 104 8.89 -1.40 4.67
N LEU A 105 10.00 -1.77 4.04
CA LEU A 105 10.04 -2.96 3.22
C LEU A 105 10.06 -4.18 4.15
N LEU A 106 8.98 -4.95 4.15
CA LEU A 106 8.95 -6.26 4.79
C LEU A 106 9.94 -7.15 4.04
N SER A 107 11.19 -7.16 4.50
CA SER A 107 12.27 -7.98 3.97
C SER A 107 12.71 -8.96 5.04
N GLU A 108 12.98 -10.18 4.60
CA GLU A 108 13.57 -11.19 5.45
C GLU A 108 14.93 -10.67 5.96
N PRO A 109 15.27 -10.86 7.26
CA PRO A 109 16.58 -10.48 7.76
C PRO A 109 17.68 -11.19 6.95
N SER A 110 18.86 -10.58 6.86
CA SER A 110 20.00 -11.18 6.14
C SER A 110 20.25 -12.63 6.57
N ILE A 111 20.68 -13.47 5.63
CA ILE A 111 20.94 -14.92 5.86
C ILE A 111 21.84 -15.14 7.09
N GLY A 112 22.82 -14.26 7.32
CA GLY A 112 23.72 -14.32 8.47
C GLY A 112 23.03 -14.21 9.85
N ILE A 113 21.84 -13.60 9.92
CA ILE A 113 21.02 -13.50 11.14
C ILE A 113 19.99 -14.63 11.19
N LEU A 114 19.39 -14.97 10.04
CA LEU A 114 18.35 -15.99 9.94
C LEU A 114 18.89 -17.40 10.23
N THR A 115 20.02 -17.77 9.62
CA THR A 115 20.62 -19.10 9.76
C THR A 115 20.94 -19.50 11.20
N PRO A 116 21.60 -18.67 12.05
CA PRO A 116 21.86 -19.06 13.43
C PRO A 116 20.57 -19.19 14.25
N PHE A 117 19.52 -18.42 13.95
CA PHE A 117 18.24 -18.52 14.66
C PHE A 117 17.54 -19.86 14.39
N ILE A 118 17.50 -20.26 13.13
CA ILE A 118 16.97 -21.57 12.71
C ILE A 118 17.85 -22.70 13.28
N GLY A 119 19.16 -22.58 13.13
CA GLY A 119 20.13 -23.57 13.62
C GLY A 119 20.05 -23.77 15.14
N ALA A 120 19.97 -22.69 15.91
CA ALA A 120 19.82 -22.74 17.36
C ALA A 120 18.52 -23.45 17.75
N SER A 121 17.41 -23.13 17.07
CA SER A 121 16.11 -23.76 17.31
C SER A 121 16.16 -25.27 17.05
N MET A 122 16.80 -25.71 15.97
CA MET A 122 17.00 -27.14 15.68
C MET A 122 17.96 -27.82 16.67
N LEU A 123 19.04 -27.15 17.08
CA LEU A 123 19.95 -27.71 18.08
C LEU A 123 19.23 -27.94 19.42
N ILE A 124 18.41 -26.98 19.84
CA ILE A 124 17.65 -27.08 21.10
C ILE A 124 16.68 -28.26 21.03
N THR A 125 15.94 -28.45 19.94
CA THR A 125 15.01 -29.58 19.82
C THR A 125 15.75 -30.94 19.83
N LEU A 126 16.89 -31.04 19.15
CA LEU A 126 17.73 -32.24 19.18
C LEU A 126 18.32 -32.53 20.57
N LEU A 127 18.77 -31.50 21.28
CA LEU A 127 19.26 -31.64 22.65
C LEU A 127 18.14 -32.08 23.60
N MET A 128 16.97 -31.48 23.52
CA MET A 128 15.84 -31.85 24.40
C MET A 128 15.38 -33.28 24.13
N THR A 129 15.24 -33.69 22.87
CA THR A 129 14.87 -35.07 22.51
C THR A 129 15.90 -36.09 22.99
N THR A 130 17.20 -35.83 22.80
CA THR A 130 18.25 -36.72 23.31
C THR A 130 18.25 -36.82 24.83
N VAL A 131 18.05 -35.71 25.54
CA VAL A 131 17.91 -35.69 27.01
C VAL A 131 16.70 -36.50 27.46
N VAL A 132 15.54 -36.35 26.81
CA VAL A 132 14.32 -37.10 27.12
C VAL A 132 14.52 -38.60 26.91
N VAL A 133 15.09 -39.01 25.77
CA VAL A 133 15.36 -40.42 25.47
C VAL A 133 16.34 -41.01 26.48
N TRP A 134 17.40 -40.28 26.82
CA TRP A 134 18.38 -40.73 27.81
C TRP A 134 17.77 -40.89 29.20
N ARG A 135 16.94 -39.94 29.63
CA ARG A 135 16.19 -40.02 30.89
C ARG A 135 15.23 -41.20 30.91
N SER A 136 14.46 -41.40 29.84
CA SER A 136 13.50 -42.51 29.72
C SER A 136 14.20 -43.86 29.87
N LYS A 137 15.29 -44.09 29.11
CA LYS A 137 16.05 -45.34 29.19
C LYS A 137 16.67 -45.57 30.57
N ARG A 138 17.16 -44.53 31.22
CA ARG A 138 17.72 -44.67 32.58
C ARG A 138 16.64 -45.03 33.59
N THR A 139 15.43 -44.48 33.47
CA THR A 139 14.31 -44.82 34.36
C THR A 139 13.82 -46.24 34.13
N GLU A 140 13.75 -46.72 32.88
CA GLU A 140 13.40 -48.11 32.57
C GLU A 140 14.45 -49.12 33.02
N GLY A 141 15.75 -48.79 32.92
CA GLY A 141 16.83 -49.67 33.38
C GLY A 141 17.04 -49.68 34.90
N MET A 142 16.29 -48.86 35.64
CA MET A 142 16.35 -48.75 37.11
C MET A 142 15.09 -49.32 37.80
N LEU A 143 14.11 -49.76 37.00
CA LEU A 143 12.89 -50.51 37.38
C LEU A 143 13.11 -51.99 37.07
#